data_AF-A0A0S8JRD9-F1
#
_entry.id   AF-A0A0S8JRD9-F1
#
_cell.length_a   1.000
_cell.length_b   1.000
_cell.length_c   1.000
_cell.angle_alpha   90.00
_cell.angle_beta   90.00
_cell.angle_gamma   90.00
#
_symmetry.space_group_name_H-M   'P 1'
#
loop_
_entity.id
_entity.type
_entity.pdbx_description
1 polymer ?
#
loop_
_entity_poly.entity_id
_entity_poly.type
_entity_poly.pdbx_seq_one_letter_code
_entity_poly.pdbx_strand_id
1 'polypeptide(L)'
;MRRALLIAAVGLTVLLVGGCGARLDERDPLGANAGCYVCHMTFVNEELATVHLAAKIGCIQCHGASAAHANDENVGATPPDAVIERDQINDHCRACHETHDVAPELMIARWQDRVNTRTSTRPLSLPAACTDCHGDHKIAKGL
;
A
#
# COMPACT_ATOMS: atom_id res chain seq x y z
N MET A 1 42.84 44.96 -46.49
CA MET A 1 41.55 45.57 -46.10
C MET A 1 40.43 44.60 -46.42
N ARG A 2 39.79 44.02 -45.40
CA ARG A 2 38.39 43.51 -45.33
C ARG A 2 38.28 42.66 -44.06
N ARG A 3 37.74 43.29 -43.01
CA ARG A 3 37.47 42.67 -41.71
C ARG A 3 36.32 41.68 -41.88
N ALA A 4 36.53 40.42 -41.52
CA ALA A 4 35.46 39.44 -41.42
C ALA A 4 34.64 39.76 -40.17
N LEU A 5 33.35 40.08 -40.36
CA LEU A 5 32.40 40.33 -39.30
C LEU A 5 31.96 38.97 -38.72
N LEU A 6 32.36 38.68 -37.48
CA LEU A 6 31.82 37.58 -36.69
C LEU A 6 30.41 37.98 -36.23
N ILE A 7 29.38 37.35 -36.79
CA ILE A 7 28.02 37.42 -36.27
C ILE A 7 27.93 36.37 -35.15
N ALA A 8 28.01 36.82 -33.90
CA ALA A 8 27.69 36.00 -32.74
C ALA A 8 26.17 35.76 -32.72
N ALA A 9 25.75 34.52 -32.97
CA ALA A 9 24.39 34.09 -32.73
C ALA A 9 24.15 34.09 -31.21
N VAL A 10 23.46 35.11 -30.71
CA VAL A 10 22.92 35.12 -29.34
C VAL A 10 21.78 34.10 -29.32
N GLY A 11 22.10 32.89 -28.86
CA GLY A 11 21.11 31.87 -28.57
C GLY A 11 20.21 32.33 -27.43
N LEU A 12 18.99 32.74 -27.75
CA LEU A 12 17.91 32.93 -26.79
C LEU A 12 17.47 31.53 -26.32
N THR A 13 18.17 30.97 -25.34
CA THR A 13 17.66 29.84 -24.56
C THR A 13 16.46 30.33 -23.75
N VAL A 14 15.28 30.01 -24.26
CA VAL A 14 14.01 30.09 -23.52
C VAL A 14 14.16 29.26 -22.25
N LEU A 15 14.25 29.93 -21.10
CA LEU A 15 14.00 29.30 -19.81
C LEU A 15 12.52 28.89 -19.77
N LEU A 16 12.24 27.60 -19.88
CA LEU A 16 10.98 27.01 -19.48
C LEU A 16 10.91 27.02 -17.95
N VAL A 17 10.47 28.15 -17.39
CA VAL A 17 9.87 28.19 -16.05
C VAL A 17 8.37 27.95 -16.25
N GLY A 18 7.82 26.94 -15.57
CA GLY A 18 6.37 26.84 -15.38
C GLY A 18 5.78 25.48 -15.73
N GLY A 19 6.00 24.51 -14.85
CA GLY A 19 5.08 23.39 -14.69
C GLY A 19 4.86 23.20 -13.20
N CYS A 20 3.74 23.70 -12.69
CA CYS A 20 3.20 23.29 -11.40
C CYS A 20 2.78 21.82 -11.55
N GLY A 21 3.77 20.93 -11.52
CA GLY A 21 3.58 19.49 -11.60
C GLY A 21 3.09 19.00 -10.27
N ALA A 22 1.78 19.03 -10.05
CA ALA A 22 1.17 18.00 -9.22
C ALA A 22 1.65 16.67 -9.82
N ARG A 23 2.44 15.90 -9.06
CA ARG A 23 2.74 14.51 -9.40
C ARG A 23 1.39 13.80 -9.40
N LEU A 24 0.77 13.66 -10.57
CA LEU A 24 -0.33 12.76 -10.75
C LEU A 24 0.24 11.39 -10.46
N ASP A 25 -0.25 10.80 -9.40
CA ASP A 25 0.09 9.45 -9.01
C ASP A 25 -0.20 8.54 -10.21
N GLU A 26 0.82 7.95 -10.82
CA GLU A 26 0.69 7.01 -11.94
C GLU A 26 0.19 5.62 -11.46
N ARG A 27 -0.64 5.64 -10.43
CA ARG A 27 -1.40 4.51 -9.95
C ARG A 27 -2.73 4.57 -10.66
N ASP A 28 -3.07 3.53 -11.40
CA ASP A 28 -4.45 3.27 -11.80
C ASP A 28 -5.12 2.60 -10.58
N PRO A 29 -5.82 3.36 -9.72
CA PRO A 29 -6.44 2.78 -8.54
C PRO A 29 -7.49 1.75 -8.92
N LEU A 30 -8.14 1.89 -10.06
CA LEU A 30 -9.17 0.96 -10.49
C LEU A 30 -8.51 -0.31 -11.04
N GLY A 31 -7.57 -0.22 -11.97
CA GLY A 31 -6.77 -1.32 -12.54
C GLY A 31 -7.05 -2.75 -12.03
N ALA A 32 -6.13 -3.32 -11.25
CA ALA A 32 -6.23 -4.69 -10.75
C ALA A 32 -7.27 -4.89 -9.62
N ASN A 33 -7.79 -3.81 -9.05
CA ASN A 33 -8.63 -3.82 -7.84
C ASN A 33 -10.09 -3.40 -8.09
N ALA A 34 -10.46 -3.12 -9.34
CA ALA A 34 -11.71 -2.44 -9.70
C ALA A 34 -12.94 -3.18 -9.15
N GLY A 35 -12.97 -4.51 -9.31
CA GLY A 35 -14.05 -5.35 -8.79
C GLY A 35 -14.15 -5.32 -7.26
N CYS A 36 -13.01 -5.30 -6.57
CA CYS A 36 -12.96 -5.27 -5.11
C CYS A 36 -13.43 -3.93 -4.55
N TYR A 37 -13.07 -2.82 -5.22
CA TYR A 37 -13.39 -1.47 -4.77
C TYR A 37 -14.86 -1.07 -4.92
N VAL A 38 -15.67 -1.84 -5.65
CA VAL A 38 -17.13 -1.64 -5.69
C VAL A 38 -17.72 -1.69 -4.28
N CYS A 39 -17.32 -2.69 -3.49
CA CYS A 39 -17.83 -2.90 -2.13
C CYS A 39 -16.81 -2.48 -1.04
N HIS A 40 -15.51 -2.51 -1.35
CA HIS A 40 -14.43 -2.26 -0.40
C HIS A 40 -13.68 -0.96 -0.72
N MET A 41 -14.41 0.12 -1.02
CA MET A 41 -13.84 1.40 -1.47
C MET A 41 -12.90 2.07 -0.45
N THR A 42 -13.00 1.75 0.84
CA THR A 42 -12.13 2.32 1.88
C THR A 42 -10.66 1.99 1.65
N PHE A 43 -10.37 0.88 0.96
CA PHE A 43 -9.00 0.47 0.63
C PHE A 43 -8.36 1.27 -0.51
N VAL A 44 -9.09 2.14 -1.19
CA VAL A 44 -8.50 3.07 -2.18
C VAL A 44 -7.50 4.02 -1.50
N ASN A 45 -7.70 4.34 -0.22
CA ASN A 45 -6.85 5.26 0.54
C ASN A 45 -6.14 4.58 1.72
N GLU A 46 -6.29 3.26 1.88
CA GLU A 46 -5.68 2.53 2.98
C GLU A 46 -4.18 2.32 2.70
N GLU A 47 -3.34 2.54 3.71
CA GLU A 47 -1.89 2.59 3.54
C GLU A 47 -1.33 1.30 2.95
N LEU A 48 -1.69 0.13 3.50
CA LEU A 48 -1.22 -1.17 3.02
C LEU A 48 -1.65 -1.40 1.56
N ALA A 49 -2.92 -1.19 1.23
CA ALA A 49 -3.42 -1.34 -0.14
C ALA A 49 -2.72 -0.39 -1.13
N THR A 50 -2.48 0.86 -0.76
CA THR A 50 -1.90 1.87 -1.66
C THR A 50 -0.41 1.69 -1.90
N VAL A 51 0.37 1.23 -0.91
CA VAL A 51 1.79 0.92 -1.08
C VAL A 51 2.00 -0.35 -1.89
N HIS A 52 1.17 -1.38 -1.68
CA HIS A 52 1.24 -2.62 -2.45
C HIS A 52 0.81 -2.39 -3.89
N LEU A 53 -0.23 -1.58 -4.13
CA LEU A 53 -0.64 -1.23 -5.50
C LEU A 53 0.46 -0.48 -6.26
N ALA A 54 1.23 0.38 -5.60
CA ALA A 54 2.39 1.04 -6.21
C ALA A 54 3.46 0.03 -6.66
N ALA A 55 3.62 -1.07 -5.91
CA ALA A 55 4.46 -2.21 -6.27
C ALA A 55 3.79 -3.20 -7.26
N LYS A 56 2.64 -2.83 -7.84
CA LYS A 56 1.83 -3.68 -8.74
C LYS A 56 1.34 -4.97 -8.08
N ILE A 57 1.12 -4.92 -6.76
CA ILE A 57 0.48 -5.98 -5.97
C ILE A 57 -0.97 -5.56 -5.67
N GLY A 58 -1.93 -6.16 -6.39
CA GLY A 58 -3.36 -5.97 -6.20
C GLY A 58 -4.00 -6.95 -5.21
N CYS A 59 -5.28 -6.74 -4.88
CA CYS A 59 -6.02 -7.51 -3.89
C CYS A 59 -5.99 -9.03 -4.17
N ILE A 60 -6.11 -9.41 -5.45
CA ILE A 60 -6.23 -10.81 -5.86
C ILE A 60 -4.97 -11.64 -5.62
N GLN A 61 -3.81 -10.99 -5.46
CA GLN A 61 -2.55 -11.69 -5.19
C GLN A 61 -2.49 -12.23 -3.77
N CYS A 62 -3.31 -11.71 -2.85
CA CYS A 62 -3.44 -12.20 -1.48
C CYS A 62 -4.78 -12.88 -1.22
N HIS A 63 -5.87 -12.36 -1.80
CA HIS A 63 -7.25 -12.80 -1.52
C HIS A 63 -7.87 -13.71 -2.59
N GLY A 64 -7.10 -14.09 -3.61
CA GLY A 64 -7.58 -14.84 -4.77
C GLY A 64 -8.44 -13.99 -5.72
N ALA A 65 -8.83 -14.56 -6.86
CA ALA A 65 -9.57 -13.84 -7.88
C ALA A 65 -10.93 -13.31 -7.38
N SER A 66 -11.55 -14.06 -6.47
CA SER A 66 -12.83 -13.74 -5.82
C SER A 66 -13.91 -13.33 -6.82
N ALA A 67 -13.90 -13.92 -8.02
CA ALA A 67 -14.75 -13.50 -9.12
C ALA A 67 -16.23 -13.75 -8.82
N ALA A 68 -16.58 -14.89 -8.20
CA ALA A 68 -17.95 -15.17 -7.79
C ALA A 68 -18.42 -14.19 -6.71
N HIS A 69 -17.56 -13.90 -5.72
CA HIS A 69 -17.82 -12.91 -4.68
C HIS A 69 -18.03 -11.49 -5.24
N ALA A 70 -17.17 -11.05 -6.15
CA ALA A 70 -17.24 -9.70 -6.74
C ALA A 70 -18.45 -9.50 -7.68
N ASN A 71 -19.06 -10.59 -8.18
CA ASN A 71 -20.23 -10.54 -9.04
C ASN A 71 -21.51 -11.01 -8.31
N ASP A 72 -21.47 -11.14 -6.98
CA ASP A 72 -22.62 -11.55 -6.19
C ASP A 72 -23.57 -10.37 -5.94
N GLU A 73 -24.76 -10.44 -6.54
CA GLU A 73 -25.82 -9.46 -6.32
C GLU A 73 -26.46 -9.60 -4.92
N ASN A 74 -26.33 -10.76 -4.28
CA ASN A 74 -26.74 -10.99 -2.90
C ASN A 74 -25.55 -10.76 -1.96
N VAL A 75 -25.19 -9.49 -1.76
CA VAL A 75 -24.02 -9.05 -0.98
C VAL A 75 -23.82 -9.87 0.29
N GLY A 76 -22.71 -10.62 0.35
CA GLY A 76 -22.31 -11.43 1.51
C GLY A 76 -22.71 -12.90 1.46
N ALA A 77 -23.46 -13.36 0.45
CA ALA A 77 -23.83 -14.78 0.32
C ALA A 77 -22.67 -15.64 -0.20
N THR A 78 -21.90 -15.13 -1.15
CA THR A 78 -20.73 -15.78 -1.71
C THR A 78 -19.47 -15.33 -0.96
N PRO A 79 -18.70 -16.23 -0.33
CA PRO A 79 -17.45 -15.86 0.31
C PRO A 79 -16.36 -15.53 -0.73
N PRO A 80 -15.35 -14.71 -0.37
CA PRO A 80 -14.17 -14.53 -1.20
C PRO A 80 -13.35 -15.83 -1.29
N ASP A 81 -12.44 -15.92 -2.27
CA ASP A 81 -11.60 -17.10 -2.45
C ASP A 81 -10.68 -17.35 -1.26
N ALA A 82 -10.15 -16.29 -0.64
CA ALA A 82 -9.32 -16.36 0.54
C ALA A 82 -9.57 -15.22 1.53
N VAL A 83 -9.76 -15.62 2.79
CA VAL A 83 -9.73 -14.74 3.97
C VAL A 83 -8.42 -15.04 4.71
N ILE A 84 -7.63 -14.00 4.96
CA ILE A 84 -6.40 -14.10 5.75
C ILE A 84 -6.78 -13.81 7.20
N GLU A 85 -6.82 -14.87 8.01
CA GLU A 85 -7.04 -14.75 9.44
C GLU A 85 -5.83 -14.16 10.15
N ARG A 86 -6.05 -13.63 11.36
CA ARG A 86 -5.03 -12.87 12.09
C ARG A 86 -3.72 -13.66 12.31
N ASP A 87 -3.82 -14.94 12.60
CA ASP A 87 -2.69 -15.84 12.82
C ASP A 87 -1.94 -16.20 11.53
N GLN A 88 -2.55 -15.98 10.36
CA GLN A 88 -1.98 -16.22 9.05
C GLN A 88 -1.24 -14.99 8.47
N ILE A 89 -1.52 -13.78 8.98
CA ILE A 89 -0.97 -12.52 8.46
C ILE A 89 0.54 -12.58 8.28
N ASN A 90 1.26 -13.03 9.30
CA ASN A 90 2.73 -13.00 9.29
C ASN A 90 3.31 -13.91 8.20
N ASP A 91 2.71 -15.06 7.95
CA ASP A 91 3.15 -16.00 6.92
C ASP A 91 2.85 -15.46 5.51
N HIS A 92 1.69 -14.85 5.32
CA HIS A 92 1.37 -14.16 4.07
C HIS A 92 2.31 -12.98 3.78
N CYS A 93 2.64 -12.17 4.78
CA CYS A 93 3.61 -11.08 4.61
C CYS A 93 4.99 -11.62 4.20
N ARG A 94 5.43 -12.72 4.83
CA ARG A 94 6.75 -13.33 4.57
C ARG A 94 6.90 -13.99 3.21
N ALA A 95 5.81 -14.22 2.46
CA ALA A 95 5.88 -14.71 1.09
C ALA A 95 6.65 -13.76 0.15
N CYS A 96 6.63 -12.45 0.45
CA CYS A 96 7.39 -11.43 -0.28
C CYS A 96 8.40 -10.69 0.63
N HIS A 97 8.13 -10.57 1.93
CA HIS A 97 8.98 -9.88 2.89
C HIS A 97 9.80 -10.86 3.74
N GLU A 98 10.87 -11.40 3.15
CA GLU A 98 11.72 -12.40 3.80
C GLU A 98 12.60 -11.83 4.91
N THR A 99 12.93 -10.54 4.83
CA THR A 99 13.88 -9.87 5.74
C THR A 99 13.26 -8.66 6.40
N HIS A 100 13.70 -8.35 7.61
CA HIS A 100 13.36 -7.13 8.34
C HIS A 100 14.65 -6.47 8.85
N ASP A 101 14.74 -5.14 8.82
CA ASP A 101 15.93 -4.38 9.27
C ASP A 101 16.33 -4.71 10.72
N VAL A 102 15.33 -5.07 11.54
CA VAL A 102 15.48 -5.62 12.89
C VAL A 102 14.54 -6.82 13.01
N ALA A 103 15.01 -7.97 13.48
CA ALA A 103 14.15 -9.15 13.61
C ALA A 103 12.82 -8.80 14.32
N PRO A 104 11.64 -9.14 13.75
CA PRO A 104 10.35 -8.74 14.31
C PRO A 104 10.18 -9.13 15.78
N GLU A 105 10.73 -10.28 16.18
CA GLU A 105 10.71 -10.81 17.54
C GLU A 105 11.40 -9.87 18.52
N LEU A 106 12.51 -9.24 18.12
CA LEU A 106 13.24 -8.26 18.95
C LEU A 106 12.45 -6.97 19.11
N MET A 107 11.76 -6.52 18.05
CA MET A 107 10.91 -5.34 18.13
C MET A 107 9.69 -5.58 19.03
N ILE A 108 9.06 -6.75 18.90
CA ILE A 108 7.93 -7.18 19.73
C ILE A 108 8.33 -7.26 21.20
N ALA A 109 9.46 -7.90 21.52
CA ALA A 109 9.96 -7.98 22.90
C ALA A 109 10.18 -6.58 23.49
N ARG A 110 10.84 -5.69 22.74
CA ARG A 110 11.07 -4.31 23.18
C ARG A 110 9.77 -3.50 23.30
N TRP A 111 8.75 -3.78 22.49
CA TRP A 111 7.44 -3.16 22.60
C TRP A 111 6.72 -3.63 23.87
N GLN A 112 6.70 -4.94 24.13
CA GLN A 112 6.12 -5.53 25.33
C GLN A 112 6.74 -4.93 26.60
N ASP A 113 8.08 -4.79 26.64
CA ASP A 113 8.77 -4.14 27.76
C ASP A 113 8.26 -2.71 27.98
N ARG A 114 8.03 -1.93 26.92
CA ARG A 114 7.52 -0.54 27.00
C ARG A 114 6.06 -0.44 27.40
N VAL A 115 5.21 -1.35 26.93
CA VAL A 115 3.80 -1.43 27.36
C VAL A 115 3.75 -1.78 28.84
N ASN A 116 4.51 -2.78 29.29
CA ASN A 116 4.58 -3.20 30.69
C ASN A 116 5.15 -2.13 31.63
N THR A 117 5.94 -1.19 31.09
CA THR A 117 6.57 -0.09 31.84
C THR A 117 5.89 1.28 31.69
N ARG A 118 4.64 1.31 31.17
CA ARG A 118 3.68 2.45 31.20
C ARG A 118 3.85 3.58 30.16
N THR A 119 4.53 3.36 29.03
CA THR A 119 4.74 4.44 28.02
C THR A 119 3.96 4.28 26.71
N SER A 120 3.29 3.14 26.48
CA SER A 120 2.49 2.94 25.26
C SER A 120 1.00 2.82 25.60
N THR A 121 0.17 3.62 24.93
CA THR A 121 -1.30 3.59 25.04
C THR A 121 -1.96 2.64 24.03
N ARG A 122 -1.18 2.07 23.10
CA ARG A 122 -1.70 1.11 22.11
C ARG A 122 -1.53 -0.32 22.63
N PRO A 123 -2.63 -1.05 22.93
CA PRO A 123 -2.54 -2.45 23.35
C PRO A 123 -1.98 -3.29 22.19
N LEU A 124 -1.07 -4.21 22.52
CA LEU A 124 -0.55 -5.20 21.58
C LEU A 124 -1.35 -6.50 21.74
N SER A 125 -1.98 -6.97 20.67
CA SER A 125 -2.59 -8.29 20.63
C SER A 125 -1.51 -9.35 20.41
N LEU A 126 -1.53 -10.43 21.21
CA LEU A 126 -0.54 -11.51 21.11
C LEU A 126 -1.17 -12.79 20.53
N PRO A 127 -0.48 -13.50 19.61
CA PRO A 127 0.78 -13.10 18.98
C PRO A 127 0.63 -11.83 18.11
N ALA A 128 1.70 -11.05 18.05
CA ALA A 128 1.72 -9.81 17.26
C ALA A 128 1.71 -10.14 15.76
N ALA A 129 0.89 -9.43 15.01
CA ALA A 129 0.82 -9.51 13.56
C ALA A 129 1.60 -8.33 12.93
N CYS A 130 2.14 -8.49 11.72
CA CYS A 130 2.82 -7.42 11.00
C CYS A 130 1.97 -6.15 10.89
N THR A 131 0.65 -6.31 10.70
CA THR A 131 -0.34 -5.22 10.64
C THR A 131 -0.56 -4.49 11.97
N ASP A 132 -0.09 -5.02 13.10
CA ASP A 132 -0.12 -4.26 14.36
C ASP A 132 0.83 -3.06 14.34
N CYS A 133 1.78 -3.02 13.40
CA CYS A 133 2.75 -1.94 13.24
C CYS A 133 2.81 -1.35 11.82
N HIS A 134 2.59 -2.16 10.77
CA HIS A 134 2.80 -1.77 9.36
C HIS A 134 1.53 -1.40 8.58
N GLY A 135 0.40 -1.19 9.25
CA GLY A 135 -0.86 -0.75 8.63
C GLY A 135 -2.05 -1.59 9.05
N ASP A 136 -3.24 -0.97 9.06
CA ASP A 136 -4.48 -1.61 9.48
C ASP A 136 -5.28 -2.04 8.25
N HIS A 137 -5.10 -3.29 7.83
CA HIS A 137 -5.79 -3.87 6.67
C HIS A 137 -6.88 -4.83 7.14
N LYS A 138 -8.07 -4.28 7.41
CA LYS A 138 -9.22 -5.07 7.88
C LYS A 138 -10.53 -4.55 7.29
N ILE A 139 -11.40 -5.48 6.92
CA ILE A 139 -12.81 -5.18 6.68
C ILE A 139 -13.47 -5.07 8.06
N ALA A 140 -14.12 -3.94 8.36
CA ALA A 140 -14.84 -3.78 9.61
C ALA A 140 -15.89 -4.90 9.76
N LYS A 141 -15.94 -5.57 10.91
CA LYS A 141 -16.99 -6.55 11.19
C LYS A 141 -18.33 -5.83 11.31
N GLY A 142 -19.30 -6.17 10.47
CA GLY A 142 -20.70 -5.75 10.60
C GLY A 142 -21.20 -4.77 9.55
N LEU A 143 -21.13 -5.15 8.26
CA LEU A 143 -22.14 -4.76 7.28
C LEU A 143 -23.13 -5.92 7.14
#